data_AF-A0A820VHJ8-F1
#
_entry.id   AF-A0A820VHJ8-F1
#
_cell.length_a   1.000
_cell.length_b   1.000
_cell.length_c   1.000
_cell.angle_alpha   90.00
_cell.angle_beta   90.00
_cell.angle_gamma   90.00
#
_symmetry.space_group_name_H-M   'P 1'
#
loop_
_entity.id
_entity.type
_entity.pdbx_description
1 polymer ?
#
loop_
_entity_poly.entity_id
_entity_poly.type
_entity_poly.pdbx_seq_one_letter_code
_entity_poly.pdbx_strand_id
1 'polypeptide(L)' 'MGIDDQFKSTIHRVINTSGTIRYSIPVFFGPNYFAEIKSLINNEKEKYEPILAGEYLTQRFNDTYQYRQKHTSST' A
#
# COMPACT_ATOMS: atom_id res chain seq x y z
N MET A 1 0.03 -10.59 -2.79
CA MET A 1 -0.08 -9.16 -3.17
C MET A 1 0.63 -8.96 -4.50
N GLY A 2 -0.04 -8.27 -5.43
CA GLY A 2 0.15 -8.44 -6.88
C GLY A 2 -0.50 -9.76 -7.35
N ILE A 3 -0.79 -9.88 -8.65
CA ILE A 3 -1.59 -10.97 -9.27
C ILE A 3 -1.14 -12.36 -8.76
N ASP A 4 -1.75 -12.83 -7.68
CA ASP A 4 -1.38 -13.99 -6.85
C ASP A 4 0.11 -14.21 -6.52
N ASP A 5 0.78 -13.20 -5.98
CA ASP A 5 2.18 -13.22 -5.50
C ASP A 5 3.27 -13.33 -6.57
N GLN A 6 2.90 -13.26 -7.85
CA GLN A 6 3.89 -13.21 -8.94
C GLN A 6 4.66 -11.89 -8.96
N PHE A 7 4.03 -10.79 -8.54
CA PHE A 7 4.67 -9.47 -8.43
C PHE A 7 4.69 -9.00 -6.99
N LYS A 8 5.89 -8.97 -6.37
CA LYS A 8 6.04 -8.56 -4.98
C LYS A 8 6.51 -7.13 -4.88
N SER A 9 5.95 -6.38 -3.92
CA SER A 9 6.44 -5.04 -3.59
C SER A 9 7.91 -5.11 -3.15
N THR A 10 8.77 -4.31 -3.76
CA THR A 10 10.21 -4.31 -3.46
C THR A 10 10.47 -3.78 -2.05
N ILE A 11 11.10 -4.57 -1.20
CA ILE A 11 11.55 -4.13 0.13
C ILE A 11 12.77 -3.23 -0.05
N HIS A 12 12.72 -2.00 0.47
CA HIS A 12 13.80 -1.03 0.36
C HIS A 12 13.92 -0.15 1.62
N ARG A 13 15.12 0.40 1.85
CA ARG A 13 15.46 1.30 2.97
C ARG A 13 16.41 2.39 2.47
N VAL A 14 16.28 3.60 3.01
CA VAL A 14 17.17 4.74 2.71
C VAL A 14 18.14 4.97 3.88
N ILE A 15 19.43 5.15 3.57
CA ILE A 15 20.47 5.58 4.51
C ILE A 15 21.20 6.76 3.87
N ASN A 16 21.29 7.89 4.56
CA ASN A 16 22.08 9.03 4.09
C ASN A 16 23.54 8.91 4.59
N THR A 17 24.45 8.49 3.72
CA THR A 17 25.89 8.33 4.05
C THR A 17 26.75 9.54 3.69
N SER A 18 26.18 10.53 2.99
CA SER A 18 26.95 11.64 2.39
C SER A 18 27.38 12.73 3.39
N GLY A 19 26.81 12.75 4.60
CA GLY A 19 26.99 13.85 5.57
C GLY A 19 26.36 15.18 5.14
N THR A 20 25.72 15.24 3.97
CA THR A 20 25.06 16.42 3.42
C THR A 20 23.55 16.19 3.29
N ILE A 21 22.78 17.27 3.10
CA ILE A 21 21.32 17.20 2.98
C ILE A 21 20.95 16.52 1.66
N ARG A 22 20.06 15.52 1.72
CA ARG A 22 19.55 14.79 0.56
C ARG A 22 18.05 15.00 0.41
N TYR A 23 17.62 15.44 -0.78
CA TYR A 23 16.21 15.56 -1.15
C TYR A 23 15.72 14.36 -1.95
N SER A 24 14.46 13.98 -1.76
CA SER A 24 13.79 12.90 -2.50
C SER A 24 12.29 13.15 -2.48
N ILE A 25 11.68 13.27 -3.66
CA ILE A 25 10.26 13.62 -3.82
C ILE A 25 9.61 12.52 -4.65
N PRO A 26 9.16 11.42 -4.03
CA PRO A 26 8.57 10.31 -4.77
C PRO A 26 7.17 10.65 -5.29
N VAL A 27 6.84 10.11 -6.46
CA VAL A 27 5.48 10.12 -7.02
C VAL A 27 4.98 8.67 -7.05
N PHE A 28 3.79 8.44 -6.50
CA PHE A 28 3.15 7.13 -6.49
C PHE A 28 1.99 7.12 -7.49
N PHE A 29 2.03 6.20 -8.45
CA PHE A 29 0.91 5.95 -9.36
C PHE A 29 0.00 4.88 -8.78
N GLY A 30 -1.29 5.19 -8.67
CA GLY A 30 -2.28 4.30 -8.08
C GLY A 30 -3.58 4.27 -8.89
N PRO A 31 -4.39 3.22 -8.72
CA PRO A 31 -5.70 3.12 -9.35
C PRO A 31 -6.69 4.15 -8.80
N ASN A 32 -7.86 4.27 -9.45
CA ASN A 32 -8.98 5.05 -8.93
C ASN A 32 -9.38 4.54 -7.53
N TYR A 33 -9.80 5.43 -6.64
CA TYR A 33 -10.16 5.08 -5.26
C TYR A 33 -11.25 4.00 -5.16
N PHE A 34 -12.24 4.04 -6.05
CA PHE A 34 -13.35 3.07 -6.05
C PHE A 34 -13.09 1.87 -6.96
N ALA A 35 -11.88 1.72 -7.50
CA ALA A 35 -11.55 0.57 -8.33
C ALA A 35 -11.47 -0.71 -7.48
N GLU A 36 -12.20 -1.73 -7.93
CA GLU A 36 -12.05 -3.10 -7.45
C GLU A 36 -10.85 -3.76 -8.14
N ILE A 37 -9.93 -4.30 -7.35
CA ILE A 37 -8.75 -5.01 -7.79
C ILE A 37 -8.94 -6.49 -7.51
N LYS A 38 -8.87 -7.32 -8.54
CA LYS A 38 -9.01 -8.78 -8.46
C LYS A 38 -7.93 -9.48 -9.28
N SER A 39 -7.75 -10.79 -9.03
CA SER A 39 -6.82 -11.59 -9.84
C SER A 39 -7.32 -11.71 -11.29
N LEU A 40 -6.38 -11.78 -12.22
CA LEU A 40 -6.61 -12.00 -13.65
C LEU A 40 -6.00 -13.34 -14.10
N ILE A 41 -5.48 -14.13 -13.16
CA ILE A 41 -4.92 -15.44 -13.45
C ILE A 41 -6.08 -16.43 -13.53
N ASN A 42 -6.37 -16.92 -14.73
CA ASN A 42 -7.39 -17.93 -14.98
C ASN A 42 -6.95 -19.37 -14.59
N ASN A 43 -6.15 -19.53 -13.53
CA ASN A 43 -5.77 -20.84 -13.01
C ASN A 43 -6.67 -21.23 -11.82
N GLU A 44 -6.70 -22.52 -11.49
CA GLU A 44 -7.75 -23.22 -10.71
C GLU A 44 -8.07 -22.72 -9.28
N LYS A 45 -7.48 -21.63 -8.79
CA LYS A 45 -8.04 -20.90 -7.64
C LYS A 45 -7.45 -19.51 -7.52
N GLU A 46 -8.30 -18.49 -7.53
CA GLU A 46 -7.94 -17.17 -7.04
C GLU A 46 -7.46 -17.31 -5.59
N LYS A 47 -6.25 -16.81 -5.30
CA LYS A 47 -5.65 -16.98 -3.97
C LYS A 47 -6.20 -15.97 -2.97
N TYR A 48 -6.65 -14.82 -3.47
CA TYR A 48 -7.07 -13.67 -2.67
C TYR A 48 -8.42 -13.17 -3.16
N GLU A 49 -9.28 -12.79 -2.23
CA GLU A 49 -10.52 -12.10 -2.54
C GLU A 49 -10.25 -10.72 -3.19
N PRO A 50 -11.16 -10.23 -4.05
CA PRO A 50 -11.10 -8.87 -4.55
C PRO A 50 -11.01 -7.84 -3.42
N ILE A 51 -10.28 -6.75 -3.67
CA ILE A 51 -10.13 -5.64 -2.71
C ILE A 51 -10.50 -4.31 -3.38
N LEU A 52 -11.02 -3.36 -2.61
CA LEU A 52 -11.16 -1.97 -3.05
C LEU A 52 -9.84 -1.22 -2.85
N ALA A 53 -9.38 -0.53 -3.90
CA ALA A 53 -8.14 0.23 -3.87
C ALA A 53 -8.12 1.30 -2.77
N GLY A 54 -9.23 2.02 -2.59
CA GLY A 54 -9.36 3.10 -1.62
C GLY A 54 -9.31 2.61 -0.17
N GLU A 55 -9.92 1.45 0.11
CA GLU A 55 -9.89 0.82 1.43
C GLU A 55 -8.49 0.34 1.76
N TYR A 56 -7.85 -0.36 0.82
CA TYR A 56 -6.46 -0.79 0.95
C TYR A 56 -5.53 0.42 1.22
N LEU A 57 -5.65 1.48 0.42
CA LEU A 57 -4.83 2.69 0.59
C LEU A 57 -5.06 3.34 1.97
N THR A 58 -6.32 3.43 2.40
CA THR A 58 -6.68 3.97 3.72
C THR A 58 -6.06 3.14 4.84
N GLN A 59 -6.13 1.81 4.76
CA GLN A 59 -5.51 0.91 5.71
C GLN A 59 -3.99 1.16 5.79
N ARG A 60 -3.29 1.21 4.64
CA ARG A 60 -1.83 1.43 4.61
C ARG A 60 -1.44 2.78 5.20
N PHE A 61 -2.26 3.81 4.99
CA PHE A 61 -2.05 5.10 5.65
C PHE A 61 -2.23 5.02 7.16
N ASN A 62 -3.24 4.31 7.66
CA ASN A 62 -3.48 4.14 9.09
C ASN A 62 -2.38 3.32 9.79
N ASP A 63 -1.86 2.29 9.11
CA ASP A 63 -0.76 1.46 9.60
C ASP A 63 0.55 2.27 9.68
N THR A 64 0.79 3.14 8.69
CA THR A 64 2.03 3.93 8.59
C THR A 64 2.00 5.16 9.51
N TYR A 65 0.85 5.83 9.60
CA TYR A 65 0.70 7.10 10.32
C TYR A 65 -0.26 6.94 11.49
N GLN A 66 0.23 6.29 12.55
CA GLN A 66 -0.56 5.99 13.76
C GLN A 66 -1.20 7.25 14.39
N TYR A 67 -0.57 8.41 14.28
CA TYR A 67 -1.11 9.69 14.77
C TYR A 67 -2.39 10.16 14.05
N ARG A 68 -2.75 9.59 12.89
CA ARG A 68 -3.99 9.91 12.18
C ARG A 68 -5.21 9.22 12.78
N GLN A 69 -5.02 8.21 13.63
CA GLN A 69 -6.12 7.55 14.31
C GLN A 69 -6.67 8.53 15.34
N LYS A 70 -7.93 8.97 15.16
CA LYS A 70 -8.61 9.75 16.19
C LYS A 70 -8.72 8.86 17.42
N HIS A 71 -8.17 9.30 18.56
CA HIS A 71 -8.53 8.71 19.84
C HIS A 71 -10.02 8.99 20.05
N THR A 72 -10.87 8.02 19.73
CA THR A 72 -12.23 7.98 20.26
C THR A 72 -12.09 7.77 21.75
N SER A 73 -12.11 8.86 22.51
CA SER A 73 -12.40 8.81 23.94
C SER A 73 -13.80 8.22 24.09
N SER A 74 -13.87 6.93 24.44
CA SER A 74 -15.11 6.31 24.88
C SER A 74 -15.62 7.11 26.07
N THR A 75 -16.76 7.77 25.90
CA THR A 75 -17.58 8.28 27.01
C THR A 75 -18.64 7.24 27.32
#